data_AF-A0A4R2T1R2-F1
#
_entry.id   AF-A0A4R2T1R2-F1
#
_cell.length_a   1.000
_cell.length_b   1.000
_cell.length_c   1.000
_cell.angle_alpha   90.00
_cell.angle_beta   90.00
_cell.angle_gamma   90.00
#
_symmetry.space_group_name_H-M   'P 1'
#
loop_
_entity.id
_entity.type
_entity.pdbx_description
1 polymer ?
#
loop_
_entity_poly.entity_id
_entity_poly.type
_entity_poly.pdbx_seq_one_letter_code
_entity_poly.pdbx_strand_id
1 'polypeptide(L)'
;MAKQEADCITLDLFTNVPKVGRPRTNPLTREQQIRINKRNQLKRDKSSGLRRVELKLHTNIVQQLEELASLQNIGRAELIETILQDYLNIRSTGK
;
A
#
# COMPACT_ATOMS: atom_id res chain seq x y z
N MET A 1 -23.31 -19.41 -19.66
CA MET A 1 -24.07 -18.84 -18.53
C MET A 1 -23.86 -19.79 -17.35
N ALA A 2 -23.04 -19.41 -16.37
CA ALA A 2 -22.84 -20.24 -15.18
C ALA A 2 -24.09 -20.11 -14.30
N LYS A 3 -24.98 -21.12 -14.34
CA LYS A 3 -26.09 -21.23 -13.40
C LYS A 3 -25.48 -21.62 -12.06
N GLN A 4 -25.60 -20.74 -11.09
CA GLN A 4 -25.27 -21.02 -9.70
C GLN A 4 -26.51 -21.68 -9.10
N GLU A 5 -26.46 -23.00 -8.89
CA GLU A 5 -27.45 -23.71 -8.09
C GLU A 5 -27.18 -23.38 -6.61
N ALA A 6 -27.83 -22.35 -6.09
CA ALA A 6 -27.75 -22.01 -4.68
C ALA A 6 -29.17 -21.90 -4.11
N ASP A 7 -29.46 -22.83 -3.20
CA ASP A 7 -30.52 -22.82 -2.19
C ASP A 7 -31.97 -22.63 -2.64
N CYS A 8 -32.63 -23.75 -2.94
CA CYS A 8 -34.07 -23.84 -3.22
C CYS A 8 -34.97 -23.67 -1.99
N ILE A 9 -34.44 -23.34 -0.81
CA ILE A 9 -35.19 -23.30 0.46
C ILE A 9 -35.49 -21.89 0.97
N THR A 10 -34.82 -20.85 0.46
CA THR A 10 -35.04 -19.47 0.91
C THR A 10 -35.65 -18.63 -0.20
N LEU A 11 -36.86 -18.12 0.03
CA LEU A 11 -37.53 -17.23 -0.91
C LEU A 11 -36.69 -15.95 -1.10
N ASP A 12 -36.21 -15.68 -2.31
CA ASP A 12 -35.48 -14.44 -2.63
C ASP A 12 -36.45 -13.25 -2.60
N LEU A 13 -36.52 -12.60 -1.43
CA LEU A 13 -37.33 -11.41 -1.15
C LEU A 13 -36.99 -10.21 -2.05
N PHE A 14 -35.89 -10.28 -2.82
CA PHE A 14 -35.39 -9.20 -3.68
C PHE A 14 -35.49 -9.53 -5.17
N THR A 15 -36.30 -10.52 -5.56
CA THR A 15 -36.57 -10.90 -6.96
C THR A 15 -37.02 -9.74 -7.85
N ASN A 16 -37.81 -8.82 -7.31
CA ASN A 16 -38.36 -7.68 -8.06
C ASN A 16 -37.50 -6.41 -7.98
N VAL A 17 -36.40 -6.43 -7.22
CA VAL A 17 -35.47 -5.30 -7.17
C VAL A 17 -34.50 -5.42 -8.34
N PRO A 18 -34.32 -4.38 -9.17
CA PRO A 18 -33.26 -4.37 -10.16
C PRO A 18 -31.92 -4.51 -9.43
N LYS A 19 -31.33 -5.70 -9.46
CA LYS A 19 -29.99 -5.95 -8.93
C LYS A 19 -29.03 -5.14 -9.80
N VAL A 20 -28.58 -3.98 -9.30
CA VAL A 20 -27.46 -3.24 -9.89
C VAL A 20 -26.30 -4.23 -9.96
N GLY A 21 -26.00 -4.69 -11.18
CA GLY A 21 -24.92 -5.63 -11.39
C GLY A 21 -23.62 -5.07 -10.81
N ARG A 22 -22.74 -5.95 -10.33
CA ARG A 22 -21.35 -5.58 -10.05
C ARG A 22 -20.84 -4.77 -11.25
N PRO A 23 -20.29 -3.55 -11.07
CA PRO A 23 -19.71 -2.79 -12.17
C PRO A 23 -18.79 -3.73 -12.92
N ARG A 24 -19.15 -4.03 -14.19
CA ARG A 24 -18.35 -4.88 -15.06
C ARG A 24 -16.95 -4.31 -15.02
N THR A 25 -16.01 -5.11 -14.54
CA THR A 25 -14.56 -5.08 -14.81
C THR A 25 -14.02 -3.71 -15.17
N ASN A 26 -13.12 -3.15 -14.32
CA ASN A 26 -12.43 -1.87 -14.57
C ASN A 26 -12.31 -1.57 -16.08
N PRO A 27 -12.86 -0.43 -16.58
CA PRO A 27 -12.94 -0.13 -18.01
C PRO A 27 -11.57 -0.09 -18.69
N LEU A 28 -10.51 -0.01 -17.89
CA LEU A 28 -9.12 -0.03 -18.32
C LEU A 28 -8.58 -1.46 -18.34
N THR A 29 -7.75 -1.75 -19.34
CA THR A 29 -6.95 -2.97 -19.31
C THR A 29 -6.01 -2.97 -18.10
N ARG A 30 -5.60 -4.15 -17.64
CA ARG A 30 -4.71 -4.26 -16.46
C ARG A 30 -3.42 -3.45 -16.64
N GLU A 31 -2.85 -3.41 -17.84
CA GLU A 31 -1.67 -2.58 -18.13
C GLU A 31 -1.95 -1.08 -17.98
N GLN A 32 -3.07 -0.59 -18.52
CA GLN A 32 -3.47 0.80 -18.41
C GLN A 32 -3.73 1.17 -16.94
N GLN A 33 -4.38 0.28 -16.19
CA GLN A 33 -4.62 0.45 -14.77
C GLN A 33 -3.30 0.56 -13.99
N ILE A 34 -2.32 -0.31 -14.25
CA ILE A 34 -1.00 -0.24 -13.59
C ILE A 34 -0.30 1.09 -13.88
N ARG A 35 -0.32 1.56 -15.14
CA ARG A 35 0.28 2.86 -15.53
C ARG A 35 -0.41 4.03 -14.80
N ILE A 36 -1.73 4.03 -14.73
CA ILE A 36 -2.49 5.10 -14.04
C ILE A 36 -2.23 5.07 -12.54
N ASN A 37 -2.25 3.89 -11.91
CA ASN A 37 -1.95 3.74 -10.50
C ASN A 37 -0.53 4.24 -10.18
N LYS A 38 0.45 3.91 -11.03
CA LYS A 38 1.82 4.39 -10.85
C LYS A 38 1.93 5.91 -10.96
N ARG A 39 1.25 6.52 -11.95
CA ARG A 39 1.20 7.99 -12.07
C ARG A 39 0.55 8.64 -10.85
N ASN A 40 -0.55 8.09 -10.35
CA ASN A 40 -1.24 8.60 -9.17
C ASN A 40 -0.38 8.46 -7.91
N GLN A 41 0.35 7.36 -7.76
CA GLN A 41 1.37 7.20 -6.71
C GLN A 41 2.40 8.32 -6.79
N LEU A 42 3.06 8.49 -7.95
CA LEU A 42 4.09 9.53 -8.13
C LEU A 42 3.56 10.96 -7.90
N LYS A 43 2.32 11.25 -8.31
CA LYS A 43 1.67 12.55 -8.04
C LYS A 43 1.47 12.78 -6.55
N ARG A 44 0.98 11.77 -5.81
CA ARG A 44 0.80 11.85 -4.35
C ARG A 44 2.13 12.04 -3.64
N ASP A 45 3.12 11.22 -3.99
CA ASP A 45 4.46 11.30 -3.39
C ASP A 45 5.06 12.71 -3.61
N LYS A 46 4.93 13.25 -4.84
CA LYS A 46 5.38 14.62 -5.16
C LYS A 46 4.63 15.68 -4.37
N SER A 47 3.31 15.60 -4.22
CA SER A 47 2.54 16.57 -3.44
C SER A 47 2.87 16.52 -1.95
N SER A 48 3.23 15.35 -1.44
CA SER A 48 3.66 15.15 -0.05
C SER A 48 5.13 15.46 0.19
N GLY A 49 5.87 15.92 -0.84
CA GLY A 49 7.30 16.21 -0.74
C GLY A 49 8.19 14.96 -0.57
N LEU A 50 7.62 13.76 -0.75
CA LEU A 50 8.32 12.50 -0.53
C LEU A 50 9.26 12.20 -1.70
N ARG A 51 10.46 11.72 -1.37
CA ARG A 51 11.44 11.23 -2.33
C ARG A 51 11.89 9.83 -1.93
N ARG A 52 11.90 8.90 -2.88
CA ARG A 52 12.37 7.54 -2.68
C ARG A 52 13.89 7.50 -2.83
N VAL A 53 14.57 6.98 -1.82
CA VAL A 53 16.00 6.68 -1.85
C VAL A 53 16.15 5.17 -1.91
N GLU A 54 16.93 4.68 -2.87
CA GLU A 54 17.23 3.25 -3.00
C GLU A 54 18.65 2.99 -2.52
N LEU A 55 18.80 2.07 -1.57
CA LEU A 55 20.06 1.79 -0.89
C LEU A 55 20.34 0.28 -0.93
N LYS A 56 21.58 -0.09 -1.23
CA LYS A 56 22.07 -1.47 -1.12
C LYS A 56 22.82 -1.60 0.20
N LEU A 57 22.40 -2.55 1.03
CA LEU A 57 22.98 -2.82 2.34
C LEU A 57 23.35 -4.30 2.44
N HIS A 58 24.28 -4.60 3.34
CA HIS A 58 24.55 -5.98 3.72
C HIS A 58 23.32 -6.60 4.41
N THR A 59 23.13 -7.89 4.21
CA THR A 59 21.97 -8.64 4.73
C THR A 59 21.90 -8.61 6.26
N ASN A 60 23.04 -8.64 6.94
CA ASN A 60 23.11 -8.57 8.40
C ASN A 60 22.52 -7.27 8.96
N ILE A 61 22.82 -6.12 8.34
CA ILE A 61 22.31 -4.81 8.75
C ILE A 61 20.80 -4.75 8.55
N VAL A 62 20.32 -5.25 7.40
CA VAL A 62 18.88 -5.28 7.11
C VAL A 62 18.13 -6.13 8.13
N GLN A 63 18.70 -7.28 8.53
CA GLN A 63 18.11 -8.13 9.55
C GLN A 63 18.05 -7.44 10.92
N GLN A 64 19.13 -6.80 11.35
CA GLN A 64 19.15 -6.05 12.61
C GLN A 64 18.12 -4.91 12.62
N LEU A 65 17.95 -4.21 11.50
CA LEU A 65 16.93 -3.17 11.37
C LEU A 65 15.51 -3.75 11.49
N GLU A 66 15.26 -4.92 10.92
CA GLU A 66 13.95 -5.58 11.02
C GLU A 66 13.65 -6.04 12.46
N GLU A 67 14.64 -6.61 13.15
CA GLU A 67 14.53 -7.02 14.55
C GLU A 67 14.25 -5.82 15.45
N LEU A 68 14.98 -4.72 15.29
CA LEU A 68 14.75 -3.48 16.05
C LEU A 68 13.37 -2.87 15.75
N ALA A 69 12.96 -2.85 14.49
CA ALA A 69 11.64 -2.33 14.10
C ALA A 69 10.51 -3.18 14.72
N SER A 70 10.68 -4.51 14.74
CA SER A 70 9.76 -5.44 15.36
C SER A 70 9.66 -5.24 16.88
N LEU A 71 10.79 -5.04 17.56
CA LEU A 71 10.82 -4.76 19.00
C LEU A 71 10.08 -3.46 19.35
N GLN A 72 10.15 -2.46 18.47
CA GLN A 72 9.49 -1.16 18.66
C GLN A 72 8.05 -1.13 18.11
N ASN A 73 7.57 -2.23 17.51
CA ASN A 73 6.28 -2.31 16.82
C ASN A 73 6.05 -1.22 15.74
N ILE A 74 7.12 -0.81 15.07
CA ILE A 74 7.06 0.16 13.97
C ILE A 74 7.52 -0.47 12.65
N GLY A 75 7.19 0.17 11.53
CA GLY A 75 7.67 -0.27 10.24
C GLY A 75 9.17 -0.01 10.09
N ARG A 76 9.90 -0.88 9.38
CA ARG A 76 11.34 -0.65 9.07
C ARG A 76 11.60 0.71 8.41
N ALA A 77 10.71 1.18 7.54
CA ALA A 77 10.85 2.49 6.89
C ALA A 77 10.75 3.65 7.89
N GLU A 78 9.84 3.54 8.86
CA GLU A 78 9.65 4.53 9.93
C GLU A 78 10.86 4.54 10.88
N LEU A 79 11.40 3.37 11.24
CA LEU A 79 12.64 3.28 12.01
C LEU A 79 13.83 3.95 11.30
N ILE A 80 13.96 3.77 9.98
CA ILE A 80 15.03 4.42 9.22
C ILE A 80 14.84 5.94 9.21
N GLU A 81 13.60 6.41 9.09
CA GLU A 81 13.29 7.83 9.12
C GLU A 81 13.63 8.46 10.48
N THR A 82 13.26 7.81 11.60
CA THR A 82 13.58 8.31 12.95
C THR A 82 15.09 8.38 13.18
N ILE A 83 15.84 7.33 12.81
CA ILE A 83 17.30 7.31 12.90
C ILE A 83 17.92 8.48 12.12
N LEU A 84 17.42 8.75 10.90
CA LEU A 84 17.92 9.86 10.08
C LEU A 84 17.59 11.23 10.68
N GLN A 85 16.38 11.40 11.20
CA GLN A 85 15.97 12.63 11.87
C GLN A 85 16.83 12.90 13.11
N ASP A 86 17.02 11.89 13.96
CA ASP A 86 17.85 11.99 15.17
C ASP A 86 19.29 12.37 14.82
N TYR A 87 19.89 11.70 13.83
CA TYR A 87 21.24 11.99 13.39
C TYR A 87 21.41 13.42 12.85
N LEU A 88 20.45 13.90 12.05
CA LEU A 88 20.48 15.25 11.50
C LEU A 88 20.23 16.33 12.58
N ASN A 89 19.36 16.06 13.54
CA ASN A 89 19.06 16.96 14.66
C ASN A 89 20.24 17.10 15.64
N ILE A 90 20.96 16.01 15.91
CA ILE A 90 22.18 16.05 16.73
C ILE A 90 23.25 16.93 16.06
N ARG A 91 23.37 16.86 14.74
CA ARG A 91 24.36 17.64 13.98
C ARG A 91 24.00 19.11 13.80
N SER A 92 22.72 19.46 13.85
CA SER A 92 22.27 20.85 13.76
C SER A 92 22.43 21.61 15.08
N THR A 93 22.30 20.90 16.22
CA THR A 93 22.46 21.47 17.57
C THR A 93 23.91 21.60 18.03
N GLY A 94 24.83 20.85 17.41
CA GLY A 94 26.28 20.94 17.67
C GLY A 94 27.02 22.07 16.96
N LYS A 95 26.33 23.14 16.54
CA LYS A 95 26.90 24.37 15.97
C LYS A 95 26.50 25.59 16.78
#